data_AF-A0A1D8S3Y3-F1
#
_entry.id   AF-A0A1D8S3Y3-F1
#
_cell.length_a   1.000
_cell.length_b   1.000
_cell.length_c   1.000
_cell.angle_alpha   90.00
_cell.angle_beta   90.00
_cell.angle_gamma   90.00
#
_symmetry.space_group_name_H-M   'P 1'
#
loop_
_entity.id
_entity.type
_entity.pdbx_description
1 polymer ?
#
loop_
_entity_poly.entity_id
_entity_poly.type
_entity_poly.pdbx_seq_one_letter_code
_entity_poly.pdbx_strand_id
1 'polypeptide(L)' 'MSNQLSEPDPDGEDPDRAHLADVESGAGCTEIWETLSEQRAEAETADD' A
#
# COMPACT_ATOMS: atom_id res chain seq x y z
N MET A 1 -14.67 -11.04 16.62
CA MET A 1 -13.87 -9.94 16.05
C MET A 1 -14.48 -9.63 14.70
N SER A 2 -15.03 -8.44 14.52
CA SER A 2 -15.53 -8.01 13.22
C SER A 2 -14.33 -7.81 12.31
N ASN A 3 -14.10 -8.73 11.38
CA ASN A 3 -13.20 -8.51 10.26
C ASN A 3 -13.97 -7.57 9.32
N GLN A 4 -13.73 -6.26 9.46
CA GLN A 4 -14.32 -5.24 8.58
C GLN A 4 -13.69 -5.43 7.21
N LEU A 5 -14.33 -6.26 6.38
CA LEU A 5 -14.05 -6.32 4.97
C LEU A 5 -14.68 -5.05 4.39
N SER A 6 -13.88 -4.01 4.17
CA SER A 6 -14.32 -2.85 3.39
C SER A 6 -14.85 -3.39 2.05
N GLU A 7 -16.08 -3.05 1.70
CA GLU A 7 -16.65 -3.46 0.41
C GLU A 7 -15.88 -2.71 -0.68
N PRO A 8 -15.24 -3.40 -1.64
CA PRO A 8 -14.48 -2.74 -2.69
C PRO A 8 -15.44 -1.91 -3.56
N ASP A 9 -15.09 -0.65 -3.81
CA ASP A 9 -15.85 0.25 -4.67
C ASP A 9 -15.97 -0.37 -6.09
N PRO A 10 -17.18 -0.47 -6.68
CA PRO A 10 -17.36 -1.09 -7.99
C PRO A 10 -16.77 -0.24 -9.13
N ASP A 11 -16.44 1.03 -8.86
CA ASP A 11 -16.06 2.03 -9.85
C ASP A 11 -14.54 2.34 -9.90
N GLY A 12 -13.72 1.57 -9.19
CA GLY A 12 -12.28 1.55 -9.40
C GLY A 12 -11.46 1.96 -8.18
N GLU A 13 -10.51 1.09 -7.85
CA GLU A 13 -9.48 1.19 -6.82
C GLU A 13 -9.96 1.13 -5.37
N ASP A 14 -9.62 0.00 -4.74
CA ASP A 14 -9.82 -0.23 -3.32
C ASP A 14 -8.92 0.76 -2.54
N PRO A 15 -9.49 1.72 -1.79
CA PRO A 15 -8.73 2.77 -1.12
C PRO A 15 -7.73 2.17 -0.12
N ASP A 16 -8.05 1.00 0.43
CA ASP A 16 -7.18 0.28 1.36
C ASP A 16 -5.94 -0.28 0.65
N ARG A 17 -5.94 -0.39 -0.69
CA ARG A 17 -4.81 -0.87 -1.50
C ARG A 17 -4.07 0.24 -2.26
N ALA A 18 -4.52 1.49 -2.18
CA ALA A 18 -3.91 2.61 -2.90
C ALA A 18 -2.41 2.79 -2.57
N HIS A 19 -2.02 2.55 -1.30
CA HIS A 19 -0.62 2.61 -0.86
C HIS A 19 0.26 1.45 -1.39
N LEU A 20 -0.35 0.46 -2.05
CA LEU A 20 0.33 -0.65 -2.71
C LEU A 20 0.35 -0.48 -4.23
N ALA A 21 -0.05 0.68 -4.78
CA ALA A 21 -0.08 0.92 -6.22
C ALA A 21 1.30 0.74 -6.89
N ASP A 22 2.37 1.11 -6.19
CA ASP A 22 3.75 0.95 -6.64
C ASP A 22 4.34 -0.46 -6.35
N VAL A 23 3.57 -1.33 -5.69
CA VAL A 23 4.01 -2.69 -5.35
C VAL A 23 3.52 -3.67 -6.42
N GLU A 24 4.41 -4.49 -6.95
CA GLU A 24 4.05 -5.50 -7.95
C GLU A 24 3.05 -6.52 -7.39
N SER A 25 2.04 -6.84 -8.20
CA SER A 25 1.06 -7.87 -7.86
C SER A 25 1.74 -9.24 -7.75
N GLY A 26 1.75 -9.80 -6.54
CA GLY A 26 2.42 -11.07 -6.26
C GLY A 26 3.79 -10.93 -5.60
N ALA A 27 4.23 -9.70 -5.27
CA ALA A 27 5.39 -9.47 -4.43
C ALA A 27 5.28 -10.24 -3.09
N GLY A 28 6.40 -10.80 -2.65
CA GLY A 28 6.53 -11.47 -1.37
C GLY A 28 6.54 -10.48 -0.21
N CYS A 29 6.35 -11.00 1.02
CA CYS A 29 6.25 -10.16 2.22
C CYS A 29 7.48 -9.26 2.44
N THR A 30 8.68 -9.75 2.11
CA THR A 30 9.92 -8.97 2.24
C THR A 30 9.95 -7.82 1.23
N GLU A 31 9.63 -8.10 -0.03
CA GLU A 31 9.66 -7.11 -1.11
C GLU A 31 8.66 -5.98 -0.84
N ILE A 32 7.45 -6.31 -0.36
CA ILE A 32 6.46 -5.31 0.07
C ILE A 32 7.02 -4.40 1.17
N TRP A 33 7.69 -4.97 2.17
CA TRP A 33 8.25 -4.20 3.28
C TRP A 33 9.38 -3.27 2.84
N GLU A 34 10.27 -3.75 1.96
CA GLU A 34 11.36 -2.95 1.40
C GLU A 34 10.80 -1.74 0.64
N THR A 35 9.89 -1.97 -0.30
CA THR A 35 9.26 -0.91 -1.10
C THR A 35 8.55 0.13 -0.23
N LEU A 36 7.76 -0.30 0.76
CA LEU A 36 7.05 0.64 1.65
C LEU A 36 7.99 1.39 2.61
N SER A 37 9.11 0.78 3.00
CA SER A 37 10.11 1.43 3.85
C SER A 37 10.88 2.50 3.09
N GLU A 38 11.23 2.23 1.83
CA GLU A 38 11.88 3.19 0.93
C GLU A 38 10.97 4.40 0.68
N GLN A 39 9.71 4.17 0.28
CA GLN A 39 8.73 5.25 0.07
C GLN A 39 8.56 6.15 1.30
N ARG A 40 8.55 5.55 2.49
CA ARG A 40 8.46 6.32 3.75
C ARG A 40 9.69 7.21 3.93
N ALA A 41 10.89 6.66 3.75
CA ALA A 41 12.12 7.42 3.86
C ALA A 41 12.17 8.57 2.84
N GLU A 42 11.73 8.32 1.61
CA GLU A 42 11.62 9.37 0.57
C GLU A 42 10.65 10.47 0.98
N ALA A 43 9.44 10.11 1.44
CA ALA A 43 8.45 11.08 1.92
C ALA A 43 8.95 11.91 3.11
N GLU A 44 9.68 11.30 4.05
CA GLU A 44 10.29 12.00 5.18
C GLU A 44 11.37 12.99 4.75
N THR A 45 12.13 12.68 3.69
CA THR A 45 13.16 13.59 3.15
C THR A 45 12.61 14.71 2.27
N ALA A 46 11.39 14.56 1.75
CA ALA A 46 10.76 15.55 0.87
C ALA A 46 10.02 16.67 1.62
N ASP A 47 9.76 16.49 2.92
CA ASP A 47 9.00 17.44 3.77
C ASP A 47 9.92 18.39 4.60
N ASP A 48 11.25 18.26 4.51
CA ASP A 48 12.27 19.15 5.11
C ASP A 48 12.77 20.21 4.11
#